data_AF-A0AAN8SBP6-F1
#
_entry.id   AF-A0AAN8SBP6-F1
#
_cell.length_a   1.000
_cell.length_b   1.000
_cell.length_c   1.000
_cell.angle_alpha   90.00
_cell.angle_beta   90.00
_cell.angle_gamma   90.00
#
_symmetry.space_group_name_H-M   'P 1'
#
loop_
_entity.id
_entity.type
_entity.pdbx_description
1 polymer ?
#
loop_
_entity_poly.entity_id
_entity_poly.type
_entity_poly.pdbx_seq_one_letter_code
_entity_poly.pdbx_strand_id
1 'polypeptide(L)'
;MSSSSDLHSMNNEFEENDGSPHPKKRKINFGQNYMQKFGFKDGSGLGRNADGIVEPVEVSKQKGTRGLGYTVAALEGARSSYDPSLYKNLIHEDVPQWLENNHDDSISKEILVSWMKKGPQMKRLSDESEFCSPGVPVKVFTSKDVLSHISEKDVKAGRRRANPYESISHAIFLNRAAMKMANMDAVLDRMFTKPKNINGEDAIANGDLLYFADVCAGPGGFSEFVFHMKKWRAKGFGFTLRKENDFKLDDFLAGPSETFHPYYGSKGDGDIYDTDNVESFVAYVMRQTNNKGVHFMMADGGMPIEMKNDQELICKKLYLCQCLVAMEIVRTGGHFVLKLYDLFTNFSVGLIYLMFRSFKYILIMKPRTSRPANSERIAKLQIISLNKLAAFCEDEDLKDDRQQQLRKLCLDEWGIPDEARAEPKKTDVQSKCRQLTGASTLHNFETNMKDILIENLATFAEQVRSVYDWQMVLLRSKNDKFTSGFYISLGKKNIWQYVQNGWHKLSDVQHFVLPADTLVYGEIVEETQGEGKSQMKYFAFHIIDGLFLGGEDIRNRNLNERLT
;
A
#
# COMPACT_ATOMS: atom_id res chain seq x y z
N MET A 1 90.75 34.16 55.75
CA MET A 1 89.85 33.51 56.74
C MET A 1 89.94 32.00 56.54
N SER A 2 89.48 31.23 57.53
CA SER A 2 89.57 29.75 57.66
C SER A 2 88.93 28.93 56.52
N SER A 3 89.27 27.65 56.26
CA SER A 3 90.49 26.84 56.53
C SER A 3 90.29 25.38 56.04
N SER A 4 91.32 24.77 55.42
CA SER A 4 91.73 23.33 55.54
C SER A 4 90.73 22.21 55.13
N SER A 5 90.97 21.41 54.07
CA SER A 5 91.90 20.25 53.94
C SER A 5 91.53 19.03 54.80
N ASP A 6 91.62 17.75 54.41
CA ASP A 6 91.88 17.03 53.14
C ASP A 6 91.39 15.55 53.38
N LEU A 7 91.63 14.44 52.67
CA LEU A 7 92.43 13.86 51.54
C LEU A 7 91.58 12.62 51.08
N HIS A 8 91.80 11.65 50.16
CA HIS A 8 92.56 11.19 48.96
C HIS A 8 91.74 9.95 48.45
N SER A 9 91.83 9.26 47.31
CA SER A 9 92.52 9.27 46.00
C SER A 9 91.61 8.38 45.06
N MET A 10 91.92 7.81 43.88
CA MET A 10 93.11 7.60 43.04
C MET A 10 92.66 7.48 41.55
N ASN A 11 93.46 6.92 40.63
CA ASN A 11 93.38 7.18 39.18
C ASN A 11 93.48 5.93 38.25
N ASN A 12 93.12 6.12 36.96
CA ASN A 12 93.52 5.37 35.74
C ASN A 12 92.93 3.95 35.51
N GLU A 13 92.75 3.40 34.29
CA GLU A 13 92.86 3.93 32.89
C GLU A 13 92.05 3.09 31.85
N PHE A 14 92.21 3.40 30.54
CA PHE A 14 91.50 2.92 29.33
C PHE A 14 91.35 1.39 29.10
N GLU A 15 90.30 1.03 28.34
CA GLU A 15 90.45 0.32 27.05
C GLU A 15 89.20 0.49 26.15
N GLU A 16 89.37 0.51 24.82
CA GLU A 16 88.28 0.40 23.82
C GLU A 16 88.17 -1.04 23.32
N ASN A 17 86.96 -1.52 22.97
CA ASN A 17 86.81 -2.71 22.14
C ASN A 17 85.49 -2.77 21.37
N ASP A 18 85.51 -3.44 20.21
CA ASP A 18 84.43 -3.54 19.22
C ASP A 18 83.74 -4.92 19.29
N GLY A 19 82.57 -5.07 18.64
CA GLY A 19 82.09 -6.38 18.19
C GLY A 19 80.78 -6.91 18.78
N SER A 20 79.70 -6.74 18.01
CA SER A 20 78.48 -7.57 17.97
C SER A 20 77.44 -7.48 19.13
N PRO A 21 76.13 -7.40 18.80
CA PRO A 21 75.06 -7.49 19.80
C PRO A 21 74.67 -8.95 20.08
N HIS A 22 75.08 -9.49 21.24
CA HIS A 22 74.58 -10.78 21.72
C HIS A 22 73.05 -10.77 21.96
N PRO A 23 72.30 -11.78 21.48
CA PRO A 23 70.85 -11.83 21.66
C PRO A 23 70.48 -12.11 23.12
N LYS A 24 69.82 -11.15 23.78
CA LYS A 24 69.28 -11.32 25.14
C LYS A 24 68.27 -12.47 25.16
N LYS A 25 68.60 -13.59 25.82
CA LYS A 25 67.73 -14.76 25.95
C LYS A 25 66.37 -14.36 26.52
N ARG A 26 65.29 -14.48 25.72
CA ARG A 26 63.90 -14.33 26.18
C ARG A 26 63.65 -15.30 27.34
N LYS A 27 63.13 -14.81 28.47
CA LYS A 27 62.62 -15.68 29.53
C LYS A 27 61.39 -16.42 29.01
N ILE A 28 61.50 -17.74 28.90
CA ILE A 28 60.40 -18.64 28.54
C ILE A 28 59.30 -18.50 29.60
N ASN A 29 58.08 -18.16 29.18
CA ASN A 29 56.96 -18.02 30.11
C ASN A 29 56.40 -19.41 30.53
N PHE A 30 55.57 -19.44 31.58
CA PHE A 30 55.02 -20.69 32.11
C PHE A 30 54.29 -21.53 31.04
N GLY A 31 53.49 -20.89 30.18
CA GLY A 31 52.77 -21.55 29.09
C GLY A 31 53.71 -22.17 28.05
N GLN A 32 54.74 -21.44 27.60
CA GLN A 32 55.74 -21.96 26.67
C GLN A 32 56.51 -23.16 27.26
N ASN A 33 56.88 -23.08 28.54
CA ASN A 33 57.59 -24.17 29.24
C ASN A 33 56.68 -25.40 29.43
N TYR A 34 55.37 -25.20 29.60
CA TYR A 34 54.38 -26.27 29.60
C TYR A 34 54.19 -26.90 28.21
N MET A 35 54.03 -26.09 27.15
CA MET A 35 53.87 -26.58 25.78
C MET A 35 55.08 -27.41 25.30
N GLN A 36 56.31 -26.96 25.61
CA GLN A 36 57.53 -27.72 25.29
C GLN A 36 57.56 -29.11 25.96
N LYS A 37 57.06 -29.25 27.20
CA LYS A 37 56.94 -30.55 27.88
C LYS A 37 55.97 -31.52 27.21
N PHE A 38 55.01 -31.01 26.43
CA PHE A 38 54.07 -31.82 25.64
C PHE A 38 54.46 -31.93 24.15
N GLY A 39 55.72 -31.60 23.81
CA GLY A 39 56.31 -31.88 22.50
C GLY A 39 56.27 -30.73 21.49
N PHE A 40 55.70 -29.58 21.83
CA PHE A 40 55.67 -28.41 20.95
C PHE A 40 57.08 -27.88 20.65
N LYS A 41 57.39 -27.70 19.36
CA LYS A 41 58.60 -27.03 18.87
C LYS A 41 58.21 -25.66 18.30
N ASP A 42 59.10 -24.68 18.45
CA ASP A 42 58.87 -23.33 17.92
C ASP A 42 58.71 -23.37 16.39
N GLY A 43 57.69 -22.70 15.85
CA GLY A 43 57.32 -22.77 14.43
C GLY A 43 56.69 -24.10 13.96
N SER A 44 56.22 -24.97 14.86
CA SER A 44 55.49 -26.20 14.52
C SER A 44 54.08 -26.22 15.09
N GLY A 45 53.22 -27.12 14.59
CA GLY A 45 51.83 -27.19 15.01
C GLY A 45 51.66 -27.67 16.45
N LEU A 46 50.61 -27.17 17.14
CA LEU A 46 50.30 -27.59 18.50
C LEU A 46 49.69 -29.02 18.50
N GLY A 47 50.48 -30.03 18.82
CA GLY A 47 50.02 -31.42 18.94
C GLY A 47 51.15 -32.44 19.01
N ARG A 48 50.86 -33.70 19.40
CA ARG A 48 51.87 -34.75 19.59
C ARG A 48 52.66 -35.08 18.30
N ASN A 49 52.03 -34.94 17.13
CA ASN A 49 52.66 -35.16 15.83
C ASN A 49 52.97 -33.84 15.09
N ALA A 50 52.76 -32.69 15.76
CA ALA A 50 52.77 -31.33 15.19
C ALA A 50 51.64 -31.00 14.18
N ASP A 51 50.48 -31.68 14.28
CA ASP A 51 49.32 -31.51 13.38
C ASP A 51 48.56 -30.18 13.51
N GLY A 52 48.87 -29.35 14.52
CA GLY A 52 48.13 -28.13 14.80
C GLY A 52 48.38 -27.01 13.78
N ILE A 53 47.44 -26.06 13.69
CA ILE A 53 47.54 -24.91 12.78
C ILE A 53 48.75 -24.04 13.17
N VAL A 54 49.67 -23.81 12.23
CA VAL A 54 50.89 -22.99 12.40
C VAL A 54 50.66 -21.53 12.01
N GLU A 55 49.91 -21.32 10.91
CA GLU A 55 49.57 -19.98 10.42
C GLU A 55 48.60 -19.25 11.37
N PRO A 56 48.63 -17.90 11.41
CA PRO A 56 47.60 -17.14 12.09
C PRO A 56 46.21 -17.48 11.55
N VAL A 57 45.29 -17.87 12.43
CA VAL A 57 43.88 -18.10 12.06
C VAL A 57 43.33 -16.80 11.47
N GLU A 58 42.93 -16.82 10.19
CA GLU A 58 42.35 -15.65 9.54
C GLU A 58 41.16 -15.14 10.36
N VAL A 59 41.11 -13.82 10.57
CA VAL A 59 39.96 -13.16 11.19
C VAL A 59 38.73 -13.44 10.33
N SER A 60 37.66 -13.94 10.95
CA SER A 60 36.41 -14.29 10.25
C SER A 60 35.93 -13.16 9.35
N LYS A 61 36.08 -13.34 8.03
CA LYS A 61 35.53 -12.47 6.98
C LYS A 61 33.99 -12.46 7.02
N GLN A 62 33.40 -13.54 7.55
CA GLN A 62 31.99 -13.67 7.82
C GLN A 62 31.57 -12.88 9.07
N LYS A 63 30.55 -12.03 8.90
CA LYS A 63 29.83 -11.31 9.96
C LYS A 63 28.44 -11.92 10.16
N GLY A 64 27.85 -11.68 11.34
CA GLY A 64 26.46 -12.05 11.62
C GLY A 64 26.24 -13.41 12.29
N THR A 65 24.98 -13.76 12.55
CA THR A 65 24.62 -14.90 13.43
C THR A 65 24.54 -16.26 12.71
N ARG A 66 25.21 -16.44 11.57
CA ARG A 66 25.09 -17.65 10.72
C ARG A 66 25.91 -18.86 11.17
N GLY A 67 26.70 -18.72 12.24
CA GLY A 67 27.64 -19.75 12.71
C GLY A 67 29.02 -19.58 12.09
N LEU A 68 30.04 -20.12 12.77
CA LEU A 68 31.43 -20.04 12.34
C LEU A 68 31.67 -20.96 11.14
N GLY A 69 32.14 -20.41 10.03
CA GLY A 69 32.51 -21.15 8.81
C GLY A 69 31.36 -21.45 7.84
N TYR A 70 30.17 -20.85 8.02
CA TYR A 70 29.03 -21.08 7.12
C TYR A 70 28.99 -20.05 5.97
N THR A 71 29.87 -20.20 4.98
CA THR A 71 29.90 -19.34 3.78
C THR A 71 28.85 -19.76 2.75
N VAL A 72 27.99 -18.83 2.34
CA VAL A 72 27.10 -19.00 1.17
C VAL A 72 27.88 -18.61 -0.09
N ALA A 73 28.43 -19.58 -0.82
CA ALA A 73 29.29 -19.33 -1.99
C ALA A 73 28.65 -18.42 -3.05
N ALA A 74 27.31 -18.46 -3.21
CA ALA A 74 26.58 -17.58 -4.12
C ALA A 74 26.59 -16.09 -3.73
N LEU A 75 26.97 -15.75 -2.49
CA LEU A 75 27.12 -14.36 -2.01
C LEU A 75 28.56 -13.85 -2.07
N GLU A 76 29.55 -14.72 -2.26
CA GLU A 76 30.96 -14.40 -2.02
C GLU A 76 31.45 -13.24 -2.91
N GLY A 77 31.80 -12.12 -2.27
CA GLY A 77 32.27 -10.92 -2.97
C GLY A 77 31.16 -10.03 -3.54
N ALA A 78 29.88 -10.28 -3.24
CA ALA A 78 28.79 -9.37 -3.58
C ALA A 78 29.00 -7.98 -2.93
N ARG A 79 29.51 -7.94 -1.71
CA ARG A 79 29.90 -6.74 -0.95
C ARG A 79 31.03 -5.97 -1.63
N SER A 80 32.02 -6.67 -2.17
CA SER A 80 33.15 -6.08 -2.91
C SER A 80 32.71 -5.55 -4.28
N SER A 81 31.71 -6.19 -4.88
CA SER A 81 31.09 -5.80 -6.16
C SER A 81 30.04 -4.68 -6.04
N TYR A 82 29.70 -4.26 -4.81
CA TYR A 82 28.67 -3.26 -4.57
C TYR A 82 29.24 -1.85 -4.48
N ASP A 83 28.95 -1.04 -5.51
CA ASP A 83 29.14 0.41 -5.49
C ASP A 83 27.88 1.15 -4.97
N PRO A 84 27.97 1.88 -3.84
CA PRO A 84 26.88 2.74 -3.36
C PRO A 84 26.56 3.92 -4.27
N SER A 85 27.51 4.40 -5.09
CA SER A 85 27.37 5.59 -5.92
C SER A 85 26.28 5.42 -6.99
N LEU A 86 26.25 4.25 -7.65
CA LEU A 86 25.20 3.87 -8.61
C LEU A 86 23.80 4.04 -7.99
N TYR A 87 23.63 3.60 -6.74
CA TYR A 87 22.33 3.67 -6.05
C TYR A 87 21.98 5.09 -5.59
N LYS A 88 22.97 5.95 -5.35
CA LYS A 88 22.72 7.38 -5.03
C LYS A 88 22.19 8.14 -6.24
N ASN A 89 22.72 7.86 -7.43
CA ASN A 89 22.34 8.49 -8.69
C ASN A 89 21.06 7.89 -9.32
N LEU A 90 20.48 6.86 -8.69
CA LEU A 90 19.28 6.16 -9.15
C LEU A 90 18.05 6.35 -8.23
N ILE A 91 18.11 7.30 -7.29
CA ILE A 91 16.88 7.92 -6.79
C ILE A 91 16.37 8.81 -7.91
N HIS A 92 15.53 8.23 -8.78
CA HIS A 92 14.75 9.00 -9.73
C HIS A 92 13.76 9.88 -8.98
N GLU A 93 13.62 11.13 -9.42
CA GLU A 93 12.38 11.86 -9.28
C GLU A 93 11.28 11.07 -10.02
N ASP A 94 10.05 11.01 -9.49
CA ASP A 94 9.00 10.11 -10.01
C ASP A 94 8.34 10.68 -11.29
N VAL A 95 9.10 11.39 -12.13
CA VAL A 95 8.63 12.14 -13.31
C VAL A 95 7.89 11.23 -14.30
N PRO A 96 6.57 11.44 -14.51
CA PRO A 96 5.77 10.57 -15.37
C PRO A 96 6.17 10.66 -16.85
N GLN A 97 6.69 9.56 -17.40
CA GLN A 97 6.96 9.43 -18.84
C GLN A 97 5.77 8.75 -19.55
N TRP A 98 4.79 9.58 -19.94
CA TRP A 98 3.61 9.15 -20.67
C TRP A 98 3.90 8.85 -22.14
N LEU A 99 3.30 7.77 -22.65
CA LEU A 99 3.15 7.50 -24.08
C LEU A 99 1.76 7.97 -24.51
N GLU A 100 1.70 8.99 -25.36
CA GLU A 100 0.45 9.46 -25.95
C GLU A 100 0.02 8.57 -27.12
N ASN A 101 -1.24 8.17 -27.11
CA ASN A 101 -1.88 7.50 -28.24
C ASN A 101 -2.38 8.55 -29.24
N ASN A 102 -1.88 8.48 -30.46
CA ASN A 102 -2.26 9.35 -31.59
C ASN A 102 -2.84 8.54 -32.76
N HIS A 103 -3.44 7.38 -32.44
CA HIS A 103 -4.28 6.61 -33.37
C HIS A 103 -5.73 7.05 -33.27
N ASP A 104 -6.24 7.65 -34.34
CA ASP A 104 -7.67 7.92 -34.53
C ASP A 104 -8.44 6.71 -35.10
N ASP A 105 -7.73 5.63 -35.45
CA ASP A 105 -8.30 4.41 -36.04
C ASP A 105 -8.76 3.37 -35.00
N SER A 106 -9.92 2.75 -35.23
CA SER A 106 -10.40 1.60 -34.46
C SER A 106 -9.94 0.29 -35.10
N ILE A 107 -9.42 -0.65 -34.30
CA ILE A 107 -8.97 -1.95 -34.81
C ILE A 107 -10.19 -2.83 -35.11
N SER A 108 -10.33 -3.33 -36.34
CA SER A 108 -11.46 -4.17 -36.72
C SER A 108 -11.40 -5.56 -36.05
N LYS A 109 -12.56 -6.20 -35.91
CA LYS A 109 -12.69 -7.55 -35.33
C LYS A 109 -11.89 -8.59 -36.12
N GLU A 110 -11.87 -8.46 -37.44
CA GLU A 110 -11.17 -9.35 -38.38
C GLU A 110 -9.66 -9.25 -38.17
N ILE A 111 -9.15 -8.03 -37.98
CA ILE A 111 -7.74 -7.76 -37.66
C ILE A 111 -7.40 -8.38 -36.29
N LEU A 112 -8.19 -8.13 -35.25
CA LEU A 112 -7.97 -8.69 -33.91
C LEU A 112 -7.99 -10.23 -33.91
N VAL A 113 -8.90 -10.85 -34.65
CA VAL A 113 -8.95 -12.32 -34.83
C VAL A 113 -7.70 -12.82 -35.56
N SER A 114 -7.19 -12.10 -36.56
CA SER A 114 -5.96 -12.47 -37.28
C SER A 114 -4.69 -12.43 -36.42
N TRP A 115 -4.68 -11.61 -35.36
CA TRP A 115 -3.55 -11.48 -34.43
C TRP A 115 -3.44 -12.65 -33.44
N MET A 116 -4.54 -13.39 -33.17
CA MET A 116 -4.55 -14.48 -32.19
C MET A 116 -3.80 -15.73 -32.70
N LYS A 117 -2.49 -15.79 -32.43
CA LYS A 117 -1.64 -16.95 -32.74
C LYS A 117 -1.67 -17.98 -31.61
N LYS A 118 -1.83 -19.26 -31.94
CA LYS A 118 -1.67 -20.41 -31.03
C LYS A 118 -0.37 -21.14 -31.36
N GLY A 119 0.33 -21.64 -30.33
CA GLY A 119 1.64 -22.28 -30.47
C GLY A 119 2.00 -23.11 -29.23
N PRO A 120 3.20 -23.73 -29.21
CA PRO A 120 3.67 -24.51 -28.07
C PRO A 120 3.84 -23.63 -26.82
N GLN A 121 3.72 -24.23 -25.64
CA GLN A 121 3.96 -23.53 -24.38
C GLN A 121 5.44 -23.16 -24.24
N MET A 122 5.72 -21.85 -24.20
CA MET A 122 7.04 -21.29 -23.85
C MET A 122 7.51 -21.79 -22.48
N LYS A 123 8.80 -22.11 -22.37
CA LYS A 123 9.41 -22.74 -21.18
C LYS A 123 10.52 -21.93 -20.50
N ARG A 124 10.95 -20.80 -21.09
CA ARG A 124 12.03 -19.95 -20.58
C ARG A 124 11.78 -18.49 -20.99
N LEU A 125 12.01 -17.57 -20.07
CA LEU A 125 12.05 -16.12 -20.31
C LEU A 125 13.47 -15.58 -20.56
N SER A 126 14.51 -16.39 -20.29
CA SER A 126 15.92 -16.00 -20.45
C SER A 126 16.29 -15.54 -21.87
N ASP A 127 15.52 -16.03 -22.84
CA ASP A 127 15.82 -15.97 -24.27
C ASP A 127 15.04 -14.82 -24.95
N GLU A 128 14.07 -14.21 -24.24
CA GLU A 128 13.18 -13.14 -24.73
C GLU A 128 13.86 -11.76 -24.67
N SER A 129 14.47 -11.33 -25.78
CA SER A 129 15.13 -10.01 -25.89
C SER A 129 14.63 -9.15 -27.06
N GLU A 130 13.36 -9.30 -27.45
CA GLU A 130 12.74 -8.45 -28.48
C GLU A 130 12.49 -7.01 -27.98
N PHE A 131 12.04 -6.86 -26.74
CA PHE A 131 11.68 -5.57 -26.14
C PHE A 131 12.70 -5.05 -25.11
N CYS A 132 13.90 -5.65 -25.02
CA CYS A 132 14.97 -5.20 -24.15
C CYS A 132 16.36 -5.54 -24.72
N SER A 133 17.42 -4.88 -24.24
CA SER A 133 18.78 -5.13 -24.75
C SER A 133 19.22 -6.59 -24.52
N PRO A 134 19.90 -7.25 -25.49
CA PRO A 134 20.35 -8.63 -25.35
C PRO A 134 21.12 -8.91 -24.06
N GLY A 135 20.81 -10.04 -23.42
CA GLY A 135 21.40 -10.46 -22.14
C GLY A 135 20.89 -9.72 -20.89
N VAL A 136 19.97 -8.75 -21.01
CA VAL A 136 19.29 -8.15 -19.85
C VAL A 136 18.44 -9.17 -19.07
N PRO A 137 17.60 -10.03 -19.68
CA PRO A 137 16.82 -11.02 -18.95
C PRO A 137 17.72 -11.99 -18.18
N VAL A 138 18.76 -12.52 -18.86
CA VAL A 138 19.79 -13.39 -18.25
C VAL A 138 20.39 -12.72 -17.01
N LYS A 139 20.82 -11.45 -17.08
CA LYS A 139 21.38 -10.73 -15.93
C LYS A 139 20.37 -10.53 -14.80
N VAL A 140 19.09 -10.24 -15.10
CA VAL A 140 18.03 -10.16 -14.09
C VAL A 140 17.83 -11.51 -13.40
N PHE A 141 17.72 -12.60 -14.14
CA PHE A 141 17.50 -13.94 -13.58
C PHE A 141 18.70 -14.42 -12.76
N THR A 142 19.95 -14.34 -13.28
CA THR A 142 21.15 -14.67 -12.49
C THR A 142 21.22 -13.88 -11.18
N SER A 143 20.82 -12.60 -11.19
CA SER A 143 20.79 -11.76 -9.98
C SER A 143 19.65 -12.14 -9.00
N LYS A 144 18.53 -12.70 -9.49
CA LYS A 144 17.46 -13.30 -8.66
C LYS A 144 17.86 -14.67 -8.09
N ASP A 145 18.64 -15.44 -8.85
CA ASP A 145 19.06 -16.81 -8.54
C ASP A 145 20.14 -16.85 -7.45
N VAL A 146 21.08 -15.89 -7.44
CA VAL A 146 21.96 -15.62 -6.29
C VAL A 146 21.17 -15.51 -4.98
N LEU A 147 20.01 -14.83 -5.01
CA LEU A 147 19.12 -14.68 -3.87
C LEU A 147 18.15 -15.86 -3.65
N SER A 148 18.30 -16.97 -4.38
CA SER A 148 17.58 -18.23 -4.14
C SER A 148 18.32 -19.13 -3.14
N HIS A 149 19.66 -19.04 -3.09
CA HIS A 149 20.53 -19.81 -2.20
C HIS A 149 20.62 -19.23 -0.76
N ILE A 150 19.80 -18.22 -0.44
CA ILE A 150 19.82 -17.49 0.83
C ILE A 150 18.50 -17.74 1.56
N SER A 151 18.55 -17.95 2.88
CA SER A 151 17.34 -18.17 3.67
C SER A 151 16.35 -16.99 3.52
N GLU A 152 15.06 -17.30 3.45
CA GLU A 152 14.03 -16.29 3.19
C GLU A 152 13.91 -15.28 4.35
N LYS A 153 14.28 -15.71 5.58
CA LYS A 153 14.50 -14.86 6.77
C LYS A 153 15.61 -13.82 6.55
N ASP A 154 16.73 -14.24 5.98
CA ASP A 154 17.89 -13.36 5.78
C ASP A 154 17.66 -12.42 4.61
N VAL A 155 17.04 -12.89 3.52
CA VAL A 155 16.58 -12.00 2.41
C VAL A 155 15.57 -10.97 2.95
N LYS A 156 14.65 -11.37 3.85
CA LYS A 156 13.76 -10.44 4.58
C LYS A 156 14.52 -9.46 5.48
N ALA A 157 15.67 -9.83 6.06
CA ALA A 157 16.50 -8.97 6.91
C ALA A 157 17.36 -7.99 6.09
N GLY A 158 18.14 -8.48 5.13
CA GLY A 158 18.94 -7.68 4.22
C GLY A 158 18.09 -6.67 3.45
N ARG A 159 16.92 -7.07 2.95
CA ARG A 159 15.98 -6.16 2.26
C ARG A 159 15.47 -5.03 3.14
N ARG A 160 15.20 -5.30 4.43
CA ARG A 160 14.79 -4.26 5.39
C ARG A 160 15.90 -3.24 5.66
N ARG A 161 17.18 -3.62 5.53
CA ARG A 161 18.32 -2.70 5.61
C ARG A 161 18.63 -2.01 4.27
N ALA A 162 18.42 -2.69 3.13
CA ALA A 162 18.85 -2.26 1.81
C ALA A 162 17.86 -1.34 1.06
N ASN A 163 16.55 -1.48 1.29
CA ASN A 163 15.54 -0.66 0.61
C ASN A 163 15.38 0.68 1.36
N PRO A 164 15.68 1.85 0.73
CA PRO A 164 15.56 3.16 1.38
C PRO A 164 14.13 3.55 1.75
N TYR A 165 13.12 2.89 1.15
CA TYR A 165 11.70 3.20 1.35
C TYR A 165 10.97 2.18 2.23
N GLU A 166 11.65 1.16 2.79
CA GLU A 166 10.98 0.09 3.56
C GLU A 166 10.36 0.62 4.87
N SER A 167 10.91 1.69 5.43
CA SER A 167 10.42 2.43 6.60
C SER A 167 9.01 3.02 6.45
N ILE A 168 8.58 3.33 5.22
CA ILE A 168 7.20 3.78 4.93
C ILE A 168 6.21 2.68 5.32
N SER A 169 6.57 1.41 5.06
CA SER A 169 5.75 0.23 5.33
C SER A 169 4.32 0.39 4.81
N HIS A 170 3.34 0.50 5.71
CA HIS A 170 1.91 0.71 5.44
C HIS A 170 1.37 2.01 6.05
N ALA A 171 2.19 2.79 6.77
CA ALA A 171 1.74 3.91 7.61
C ALA A 171 0.47 3.58 8.42
N ILE A 172 -0.60 4.35 8.25
CA ILE A 172 -1.92 4.19 8.90
C ILE A 172 -2.80 3.08 8.28
N PHE A 173 -2.41 2.50 7.14
CA PHE A 173 -3.23 1.59 6.35
C PHE A 173 -3.02 0.11 6.68
N LEU A 174 -3.97 -0.73 6.25
CA LEU A 174 -4.03 -2.18 6.40
C LEU A 174 -2.79 -2.89 5.86
N ASN A 175 -2.28 -2.41 4.74
CA ASN A 175 -1.14 -3.01 4.08
C ASN A 175 -0.38 -2.00 3.21
N ARG A 176 0.75 -2.47 2.67
CA ARG A 176 1.68 -1.65 1.88
C ARG A 176 1.22 -1.39 0.44
N ALA A 177 0.09 -1.96 0.00
CA ALA A 177 -0.52 -1.67 -1.29
C ALA A 177 -1.26 -0.32 -1.24
N ALA A 178 -1.89 0.04 -0.13
CA ALA A 178 -2.44 1.38 0.08
C ALA A 178 -1.39 2.48 -0.20
N MET A 179 -0.15 2.28 0.27
CA MET A 179 0.97 3.19 0.03
C MET A 179 1.47 3.19 -1.44
N LYS A 180 1.13 2.19 -2.27
CA LYS A 180 1.33 2.29 -3.73
C LYS A 180 0.36 3.31 -4.32
N MET A 181 -0.93 3.20 -4.00
CA MET A 181 -1.92 4.15 -4.49
C MET A 181 -1.69 5.55 -3.95
N ALA A 182 -1.27 5.72 -2.69
CA ALA A 182 -0.87 7.03 -2.16
C ALA A 182 0.29 7.66 -2.95
N ASN A 183 1.34 6.89 -3.25
CA ASN A 183 2.48 7.35 -4.06
C ASN A 183 2.04 7.67 -5.50
N MET A 184 1.24 6.81 -6.15
CA MET A 184 0.85 7.00 -7.56
C MET A 184 -0.19 8.12 -7.72
N ASP A 185 -1.19 8.22 -6.85
CA ASP A 185 -2.17 9.31 -6.86
C ASP A 185 -1.49 10.67 -6.58
N ALA A 186 -0.51 10.74 -5.67
CA ALA A 186 0.25 11.96 -5.45
C ALA A 186 1.15 12.36 -6.63
N VAL A 187 1.85 11.38 -7.24
CA VAL A 187 2.75 11.61 -8.39
C VAL A 187 2.01 11.94 -9.69
N LEU A 188 0.76 11.49 -9.83
CA LEU A 188 -0.07 11.69 -11.03
C LEU A 188 -1.18 12.72 -10.78
N ASP A 189 -0.82 13.85 -10.15
CA ASP A 189 -1.66 15.03 -9.95
C ASP A 189 -3.08 14.75 -9.41
N ARG A 190 -3.20 13.72 -8.55
CA ARG A 190 -4.45 13.23 -7.95
C ARG A 190 -5.45 12.65 -8.96
N MET A 191 -5.01 12.15 -10.11
CA MET A 191 -5.91 11.64 -11.15
C MET A 191 -6.90 10.56 -10.70
N PHE A 192 -6.63 9.78 -9.64
CA PHE A 192 -7.58 8.77 -9.14
C PHE A 192 -8.59 9.38 -8.15
N THR A 193 -8.13 10.21 -7.22
CA THR A 193 -8.99 10.80 -6.18
C THR A 193 -9.69 12.11 -6.63
N LYS A 194 -9.12 12.81 -7.59
CA LYS A 194 -9.64 14.00 -8.28
C LYS A 194 -9.47 13.83 -9.80
N PRO A 195 -10.16 12.87 -10.43
CA PRO A 195 -10.08 12.64 -11.87
C PRO A 195 -10.52 13.89 -12.63
N LYS A 196 -9.87 14.14 -13.76
CA LYS A 196 -10.13 15.28 -14.64
C LYS A 196 -10.50 14.81 -16.04
N ASN A 197 -11.34 15.60 -16.71
CA ASN A 197 -11.68 15.36 -18.11
C ASN A 197 -10.54 15.83 -19.03
N ILE A 198 -10.68 15.61 -20.34
CA ILE A 198 -9.65 15.97 -21.34
C ILE A 198 -9.37 17.48 -21.44
N ASN A 199 -10.28 18.33 -20.94
CA ASN A 199 -10.10 19.79 -20.88
C ASN A 199 -9.37 20.25 -19.61
N GLY A 200 -9.09 19.35 -18.66
CA GLY A 200 -8.52 19.66 -17.35
C GLY A 200 -9.54 20.12 -16.29
N GLU A 201 -10.84 20.04 -16.59
CA GLU A 201 -11.94 20.28 -15.66
C GLU A 201 -12.19 19.03 -14.79
N ASP A 202 -12.81 19.17 -13.61
CA ASP A 202 -13.06 18.02 -12.74
C ASP A 202 -14.09 17.06 -13.38
N ALA A 203 -13.77 15.76 -13.43
CA ALA A 203 -14.60 14.73 -14.08
C ALA A 203 -15.79 14.24 -13.23
N ILE A 204 -16.00 14.86 -12.07
CA ILE A 204 -17.08 14.60 -11.12
C ILE A 204 -17.81 15.92 -10.94
N ALA A 205 -19.12 15.95 -11.15
CA ALA A 205 -19.91 17.14 -10.84
C ALA A 205 -19.95 17.38 -9.31
N ASN A 206 -20.28 18.61 -8.89
CA ASN A 206 -20.59 18.87 -7.49
C ASN A 206 -21.74 17.94 -7.03
N GLY A 207 -21.58 17.32 -5.85
CA GLY A 207 -22.49 16.30 -5.29
C GLY A 207 -22.26 14.87 -5.77
N ASP A 208 -21.73 14.66 -6.98
CA ASP A 208 -21.60 13.33 -7.57
C ASP A 208 -20.56 12.45 -6.83
N LEU A 209 -20.80 11.14 -6.80
CA LEU A 209 -19.92 10.19 -6.10
C LEU A 209 -18.76 9.74 -6.98
N LEU A 210 -17.55 9.61 -6.40
CA LEU A 210 -16.43 8.93 -7.05
C LEU A 210 -16.69 7.41 -7.09
N TYR A 211 -17.31 6.93 -8.17
CA TYR A 211 -17.38 5.51 -8.50
C TYR A 211 -16.01 4.95 -8.89
N PHE A 212 -15.56 3.87 -8.25
CA PHE A 212 -14.31 3.16 -8.57
C PHE A 212 -14.46 1.63 -8.43
N ALA A 213 -13.56 0.87 -9.06
CA ALA A 213 -13.47 -0.59 -8.90
C ALA A 213 -12.08 -1.03 -8.39
N ASP A 214 -12.05 -2.10 -7.60
CA ASP A 214 -10.82 -2.68 -7.03
C ASP A 214 -10.85 -4.22 -7.23
N VAL A 215 -10.03 -4.71 -8.15
CA VAL A 215 -10.16 -6.06 -8.74
C VAL A 215 -8.91 -6.90 -8.47
N CYS A 216 -9.10 -8.18 -8.12
CA CYS A 216 -8.04 -9.07 -7.64
C CYS A 216 -7.24 -8.47 -6.46
N ALA A 217 -7.89 -7.65 -5.63
CA ALA A 217 -7.26 -6.68 -4.75
C ALA A 217 -7.34 -7.00 -3.24
N GLY A 218 -7.78 -8.19 -2.86
CA GLY A 218 -7.83 -8.59 -1.45
C GLY A 218 -6.47 -8.43 -0.75
N PRO A 219 -6.43 -7.88 0.48
CA PRO A 219 -7.57 -7.62 1.36
C PRO A 219 -8.25 -6.23 1.21
N GLY A 220 -7.93 -5.45 0.17
CA GLY A 220 -8.58 -4.15 -0.13
C GLY A 220 -7.80 -2.89 0.23
N GLY A 221 -6.47 -2.98 0.37
CA GLY A 221 -5.64 -1.82 0.76
C GLY A 221 -5.68 -0.64 -0.23
N PHE A 222 -5.88 -0.92 -1.51
CA PHE A 222 -6.13 0.10 -2.55
C PHE A 222 -7.42 0.88 -2.25
N SER A 223 -8.53 0.16 -2.02
CA SER A 223 -9.81 0.76 -1.60
C SER A 223 -9.71 1.59 -0.32
N GLU A 224 -9.01 1.12 0.71
CA GLU A 224 -8.85 1.86 1.98
C GLU A 224 -8.16 3.23 1.76
N PHE A 225 -7.20 3.33 0.84
CA PHE A 225 -6.62 4.61 0.45
C PHE A 225 -7.63 5.54 -0.23
N VAL A 226 -8.46 5.04 -1.16
CA VAL A 226 -9.49 5.86 -1.82
C VAL A 226 -10.50 6.38 -0.79
N PHE A 227 -10.91 5.55 0.16
CA PHE A 227 -11.83 5.94 1.24
C PHE A 227 -11.19 6.90 2.27
N HIS A 228 -9.88 6.83 2.51
CA HIS A 228 -9.17 7.86 3.26
C HIS A 228 -9.29 9.23 2.59
N MET A 229 -9.01 9.30 1.29
CA MET A 229 -8.95 10.54 0.52
C MET A 229 -10.33 11.14 0.21
N LYS A 230 -11.39 10.32 0.14
CA LYS A 230 -12.73 10.74 -0.30
C LYS A 230 -13.82 10.61 0.75
N LYS A 231 -13.57 9.89 1.84
CA LYS A 231 -14.57 9.55 2.87
C LYS A 231 -15.83 8.97 2.19
N TRP A 232 -16.99 9.53 2.51
CA TRP A 232 -18.29 9.12 1.98
C TRP A 232 -18.54 9.50 0.51
N ARG A 233 -17.76 10.41 -0.09
CA ARG A 233 -17.88 10.82 -1.50
C ARG A 233 -17.30 9.80 -2.50
N ALA A 234 -17.26 8.52 -2.14
CA ALA A 234 -16.80 7.45 -3.03
C ALA A 234 -17.66 6.19 -2.88
N LYS A 235 -17.90 5.53 -4.00
CA LYS A 235 -18.60 4.24 -4.10
C LYS A 235 -17.65 3.24 -4.75
N GLY A 236 -17.21 2.24 -4.00
CA GLY A 236 -16.28 1.22 -4.49
C GLY A 236 -16.97 -0.11 -4.81
N PHE A 237 -16.52 -0.77 -5.86
CA PHE A 237 -16.96 -2.11 -6.25
C PHE A 237 -15.77 -3.07 -6.22
N GLY A 238 -15.83 -4.08 -5.35
CA GLY A 238 -14.76 -5.05 -5.16
C GLY A 238 -15.02 -6.34 -5.91
N PHE A 239 -14.00 -6.93 -6.53
CA PHE A 239 -14.07 -8.28 -7.09
C PHE A 239 -12.78 -9.05 -6.80
N THR A 240 -12.85 -10.11 -5.99
CA THR A 240 -11.67 -10.90 -5.60
C THR A 240 -12.02 -12.32 -5.18
N LEU A 241 -11.05 -13.22 -5.24
CA LEU A 241 -11.19 -14.62 -4.80
C LEU A 241 -11.51 -14.69 -3.30
N ARG A 242 -12.51 -15.47 -2.93
CA ARG A 242 -12.93 -15.63 -1.53
C ARG A 242 -11.89 -16.30 -0.62
N LYS A 243 -12.19 -16.27 0.69
CA LYS A 243 -11.46 -16.93 1.80
C LYS A 243 -10.15 -16.23 2.16
N GLU A 244 -9.00 -16.72 1.69
CA GLU A 244 -7.68 -16.23 2.09
C GLU A 244 -7.31 -14.91 1.38
N ASN A 245 -7.83 -14.73 0.17
CA ASN A 245 -7.61 -13.56 -0.67
C ASN A 245 -8.81 -12.59 -0.64
N ASP A 246 -9.68 -12.72 0.37
CA ASP A 246 -10.94 -11.97 0.48
C ASP A 246 -10.75 -10.53 0.99
N PHE A 247 -11.75 -9.68 0.81
CA PHE A 247 -11.74 -8.30 1.32
C PHE A 247 -11.90 -8.27 2.85
N LYS A 248 -11.00 -7.58 3.55
CA LYS A 248 -11.07 -7.41 5.00
C LYS A 248 -11.63 -6.05 5.38
N LEU A 249 -12.88 -5.81 4.96
CA LEU A 249 -13.57 -4.54 5.23
C LEU A 249 -13.67 -4.23 6.72
N ASP A 250 -13.76 -5.25 7.58
CA ASP A 250 -13.78 -5.04 9.02
C ASP A 250 -12.45 -4.48 9.57
N ASP A 251 -11.33 -4.75 8.90
CA ASP A 251 -10.00 -4.24 9.26
C ASP A 251 -9.74 -2.82 8.71
N PHE A 252 -10.63 -2.23 7.88
CA PHE A 252 -10.44 -0.89 7.34
C PHE A 252 -10.58 0.17 8.45
N LEU A 253 -9.63 1.12 8.50
CA LEU A 253 -9.65 2.20 9.49
C LEU A 253 -9.92 3.58 8.87
N ALA A 254 -9.98 3.69 7.55
CA ALA A 254 -10.11 4.97 6.85
C ALA A 254 -11.35 5.00 5.93
N GLY A 255 -12.23 5.98 6.20
CA GLY A 255 -13.50 6.19 5.49
C GLY A 255 -14.53 5.08 5.71
N PRO A 256 -15.73 5.22 5.12
CA PRO A 256 -16.81 4.25 5.28
C PRO A 256 -16.59 3.03 4.37
N SER A 257 -16.09 1.93 4.95
CA SER A 257 -15.98 0.63 4.26
C SER A 257 -17.31 0.12 3.73
N GLU A 258 -18.43 0.71 4.15
CA GLU A 258 -19.79 0.27 3.86
C GLU A 258 -20.39 0.94 2.61
N THR A 259 -19.70 1.95 2.05
CA THR A 259 -19.92 2.34 0.64
C THR A 259 -19.14 1.44 -0.33
N PHE A 260 -18.23 0.58 0.14
CA PHE A 260 -17.68 -0.51 -0.66
C PHE A 260 -18.67 -1.67 -0.81
N HIS A 261 -18.74 -2.28 -1.99
CA HIS A 261 -19.55 -3.48 -2.21
C HIS A 261 -18.72 -4.59 -2.87
N PRO A 262 -18.27 -5.60 -2.11
CA PRO A 262 -17.69 -6.81 -2.67
C PRO A 262 -18.73 -7.61 -3.47
N TYR A 263 -18.37 -8.02 -4.67
CA TYR A 263 -19.15 -8.86 -5.55
C TYR A 263 -18.28 -10.04 -6.02
N TYR A 264 -18.84 -11.24 -6.05
CA TYR A 264 -18.08 -12.49 -6.21
C TYR A 264 -18.52 -13.28 -7.44
N GLY A 265 -19.15 -12.60 -8.40
CA GLY A 265 -19.76 -13.22 -9.58
C GLY A 265 -21.03 -14.02 -9.25
N SER A 266 -21.62 -14.59 -10.29
CA SER A 266 -22.82 -15.44 -10.22
C SER A 266 -22.58 -16.77 -9.50
N LYS A 267 -21.34 -17.29 -9.53
CA LYS A 267 -20.93 -18.51 -8.81
C LYS A 267 -20.51 -18.24 -7.36
N GLY A 268 -20.26 -16.98 -7.02
CA GLY A 268 -20.04 -16.55 -5.63
C GLY A 268 -18.67 -16.91 -5.06
N ASP A 269 -17.67 -17.20 -5.89
CA ASP A 269 -16.29 -17.50 -5.50
C ASP A 269 -15.29 -16.36 -5.82
N GLY A 270 -15.63 -15.48 -6.78
CA GLY A 270 -14.83 -14.34 -7.20
C GLY A 270 -13.68 -14.68 -8.14
N ASP A 271 -13.74 -15.80 -8.88
CA ASP A 271 -12.73 -16.09 -9.91
C ASP A 271 -12.93 -15.21 -11.15
N ILE A 272 -11.91 -14.42 -11.50
CA ILE A 272 -11.86 -13.56 -12.70
C ILE A 272 -11.58 -14.35 -13.99
N TYR A 273 -11.21 -15.61 -13.86
CA TYR A 273 -11.00 -16.52 -14.99
C TYR A 273 -12.29 -17.14 -15.53
N ASP A 274 -13.41 -16.92 -14.85
CA ASP A 274 -14.72 -17.48 -15.18
C ASP A 274 -15.63 -16.40 -15.79
N THR A 275 -16.13 -16.66 -17.00
CA THR A 275 -16.90 -15.69 -17.78
C THR A 275 -18.22 -15.31 -17.10
N ASP A 276 -18.94 -16.27 -16.53
CA ASP A 276 -20.24 -16.03 -15.89
C ASP A 276 -20.09 -15.14 -14.64
N ASN A 277 -18.94 -15.20 -13.97
CA ASN A 277 -18.59 -14.30 -12.87
C ASN A 277 -18.24 -12.89 -13.37
N VAL A 278 -17.49 -12.77 -14.46
CA VAL A 278 -17.11 -11.48 -15.07
C VAL A 278 -18.33 -10.75 -15.62
N GLU A 279 -19.13 -11.40 -16.47
CA GLU A 279 -20.33 -10.78 -17.07
C GLU A 279 -21.33 -10.31 -16.01
N SER A 280 -21.54 -11.09 -14.95
CA SER A 280 -22.42 -10.70 -13.84
C SER A 280 -21.87 -9.56 -12.97
N PHE A 281 -20.55 -9.46 -12.81
CA PHE A 281 -19.92 -8.30 -12.16
C PHE A 281 -20.03 -7.04 -13.01
N VAL A 282 -19.76 -7.15 -14.31
CA VAL A 282 -19.87 -6.04 -15.28
C VAL A 282 -21.31 -5.52 -15.32
N ALA A 283 -22.31 -6.41 -15.47
CA ALA A 283 -23.72 -6.04 -15.43
C ALA A 283 -24.14 -5.39 -14.10
N TYR A 284 -23.59 -5.86 -12.97
CA TYR A 284 -23.81 -5.23 -11.67
C TYR A 284 -23.22 -3.80 -11.61
N VAL A 285 -21.95 -3.61 -11.98
CA VAL A 285 -21.28 -2.30 -11.95
C VAL A 285 -21.94 -1.31 -12.90
N MET A 286 -22.27 -1.71 -14.12
CA MET A 286 -22.94 -0.84 -15.09
C MET A 286 -24.33 -0.40 -14.60
N ARG A 287 -25.12 -1.32 -14.03
CA ARG A 287 -26.40 -0.99 -13.39
C ARG A 287 -26.25 -0.05 -12.17
N GLN A 288 -25.15 -0.13 -11.42
CA GLN A 288 -24.89 0.75 -10.27
C GLN A 288 -24.22 2.09 -10.62
N THR A 289 -23.89 2.32 -11.90
CA THR A 289 -23.20 3.54 -12.39
C THR A 289 -23.99 4.25 -13.49
N ASN A 290 -25.32 4.08 -13.52
CA ASN A 290 -26.22 4.64 -14.54
C ASN A 290 -25.78 4.32 -15.98
N ASN A 291 -25.28 3.09 -16.18
CA ASN A 291 -24.70 2.57 -17.43
C ASN A 291 -23.53 3.40 -17.99
N LYS A 292 -22.83 4.18 -17.14
CA LYS A 292 -21.63 4.93 -17.51
C LYS A 292 -20.32 4.20 -17.22
N GLY A 293 -20.30 3.29 -16.22
CA GLY A 293 -19.07 2.69 -15.70
C GLY A 293 -18.40 3.52 -14.58
N VAL A 294 -17.34 2.98 -13.99
CA VAL A 294 -16.55 3.63 -12.92
C VAL A 294 -15.62 4.70 -13.49
N HIS A 295 -15.22 5.69 -12.68
CA HIS A 295 -14.21 6.69 -13.06
C HIS A 295 -12.84 6.04 -13.26
N PHE A 296 -12.50 5.06 -12.42
CA PHE A 296 -11.29 4.27 -12.60
C PHE A 296 -11.41 2.87 -12.00
N MET A 297 -10.57 1.96 -12.52
CA MET A 297 -10.37 0.62 -11.97
C MET A 297 -8.92 0.46 -11.50
N MET A 298 -8.74 -0.23 -10.38
CA MET A 298 -7.45 -0.64 -9.85
C MET A 298 -7.33 -2.17 -9.84
N ALA A 299 -6.12 -2.68 -10.04
CA ALA A 299 -5.84 -4.11 -10.07
C ALA A 299 -4.43 -4.44 -9.53
N ASP A 300 -4.31 -4.95 -8.29
CA ASP A 300 -3.02 -5.36 -7.69
C ASP A 300 -2.70 -6.86 -7.88
N GLY A 301 -3.51 -7.58 -8.66
CA GLY A 301 -3.55 -9.04 -8.73
C GLY A 301 -2.21 -9.70 -9.01
N GLY A 302 -1.95 -10.83 -8.35
CA GLY A 302 -0.75 -11.63 -8.58
C GLY A 302 -0.68 -12.87 -7.70
N MET A 303 0.11 -13.84 -8.15
CA MET A 303 0.26 -15.13 -7.49
C MET A 303 1.42 -15.13 -6.49
N PRO A 304 1.28 -15.75 -5.30
CA PRO A 304 2.41 -16.02 -4.40
C PRO A 304 3.25 -17.16 -4.98
N ILE A 305 4.46 -16.86 -5.46
CA ILE A 305 5.33 -17.82 -6.16
C ILE A 305 6.77 -17.70 -5.64
N GLU A 306 7.38 -18.83 -5.29
CA GLU A 306 8.78 -18.93 -4.84
C GLU A 306 9.78 -18.79 -6.00
N MET A 307 9.43 -19.30 -7.18
CA MET A 307 10.16 -19.13 -8.43
C MET A 307 9.97 -17.72 -9.02
N LYS A 308 10.89 -16.82 -8.68
CA LYS A 308 10.87 -15.37 -9.02
C LYS A 308 11.03 -15.05 -10.51
N ASN A 309 11.25 -16.05 -11.37
CA ASN A 309 11.66 -15.84 -12.76
C ASN A 309 10.45 -15.89 -13.71
N ASP A 310 9.55 -16.88 -13.58
CA ASP A 310 8.43 -17.12 -14.51
C ASP A 310 7.13 -16.37 -14.17
N GLN A 311 7.19 -15.33 -13.33
CA GLN A 311 6.02 -14.61 -12.85
C GLN A 311 5.18 -13.99 -13.98
N GLU A 312 5.83 -13.52 -15.06
CA GLU A 312 5.15 -13.04 -16.27
C GLU A 312 4.35 -14.16 -16.96
N LEU A 313 4.99 -15.29 -17.26
CA LEU A 313 4.36 -16.41 -17.97
C LEU A 313 3.16 -17.01 -17.23
N ILE A 314 3.22 -17.01 -15.89
CA ILE A 314 2.16 -17.51 -15.02
C ILE A 314 1.02 -16.48 -14.91
N CYS A 315 1.32 -15.20 -14.71
CA CYS A 315 0.31 -14.16 -14.53
C CYS A 315 -0.29 -13.62 -15.84
N LYS A 316 0.18 -14.04 -17.02
CA LYS A 316 -0.34 -13.55 -18.32
C LYS A 316 -1.86 -13.69 -18.50
N LYS A 317 -2.49 -14.76 -18.00
CA LYS A 317 -3.97 -14.90 -18.03
C LYS A 317 -4.62 -13.87 -17.09
N LEU A 318 -4.03 -13.63 -15.93
CA LEU A 318 -4.50 -12.65 -14.95
C LEU A 318 -4.40 -11.23 -15.48
N TYR A 319 -3.33 -10.89 -16.23
CA TYR A 319 -3.25 -9.61 -16.94
C TYR A 319 -4.40 -9.46 -17.94
N LEU A 320 -4.62 -10.46 -18.81
CA LEU A 320 -5.66 -10.43 -19.83
C LEU A 320 -7.06 -10.23 -19.22
N CYS A 321 -7.40 -10.98 -18.18
CA CYS A 321 -8.71 -10.87 -17.51
C CYS A 321 -8.89 -9.52 -16.79
N GLN A 322 -7.86 -8.99 -16.13
CA GLN A 322 -7.95 -7.65 -15.49
C GLN A 322 -8.06 -6.53 -16.55
N CYS A 323 -7.37 -6.63 -17.68
CA CYS A 323 -7.54 -5.71 -18.81
C CYS A 323 -8.94 -5.78 -19.42
N LEU A 324 -9.49 -7.00 -19.61
CA LEU A 324 -10.84 -7.20 -20.16
C LEU A 324 -11.91 -6.54 -19.27
N VAL A 325 -11.88 -6.83 -17.96
CA VAL A 325 -12.81 -6.20 -17.00
C VAL A 325 -12.69 -4.68 -17.04
N ALA A 326 -11.47 -4.12 -17.11
CA ALA A 326 -11.28 -2.67 -17.21
C ALA A 326 -11.90 -2.08 -18.48
N MET A 327 -11.78 -2.75 -19.62
CA MET A 327 -12.41 -2.34 -20.90
C MET A 327 -13.94 -2.37 -20.88
N GLU A 328 -14.54 -3.17 -19.99
CA GLU A 328 -16.01 -3.31 -19.87
C GLU A 328 -16.63 -2.44 -18.77
N ILE A 329 -15.88 -2.03 -17.73
CA ILE A 329 -16.42 -1.24 -16.61
C ILE A 329 -15.87 0.18 -16.46
N VAL A 330 -14.72 0.54 -17.07
CA VAL A 330 -14.18 1.91 -16.98
C VAL A 330 -14.89 2.82 -17.98
N ARG A 331 -15.37 3.97 -17.51
CA ARG A 331 -16.09 4.94 -18.35
C ARG A 331 -15.19 5.60 -19.41
N THR A 332 -15.78 6.12 -20.47
CA THR A 332 -15.10 7.00 -21.42
C THR A 332 -14.41 8.17 -20.69
N GLY A 333 -13.11 8.36 -20.93
CA GLY A 333 -12.29 9.35 -20.21
C GLY A 333 -11.82 8.94 -18.81
N GLY A 334 -12.23 7.75 -18.32
CA GLY A 334 -11.78 7.17 -17.07
C GLY A 334 -10.34 6.63 -17.13
N HIS A 335 -9.91 6.00 -16.03
CA HIS A 335 -8.51 5.59 -15.84
C HIS A 335 -8.38 4.12 -15.40
N PHE A 336 -7.22 3.52 -15.63
CA PHE A 336 -6.93 2.15 -15.22
C PHE A 336 -5.50 2.03 -14.69
N VAL A 337 -5.34 1.31 -13.57
CA VAL A 337 -4.01 0.98 -13.02
C VAL A 337 -3.91 -0.53 -12.76
N LEU A 338 -2.87 -1.14 -13.33
CA LEU A 338 -2.65 -2.59 -13.33
C LEU A 338 -1.24 -2.91 -12.82
N LYS A 339 -1.14 -3.77 -11.80
CA LYS A 339 0.13 -4.36 -11.40
C LYS A 339 0.58 -5.39 -12.44
N LEU A 340 1.80 -5.21 -12.90
CA LEU A 340 2.52 -6.09 -13.81
C LEU A 340 3.83 -6.54 -13.15
N TYR A 341 4.33 -7.71 -13.55
CA TYR A 341 5.71 -8.12 -13.28
C TYR A 341 6.60 -7.77 -14.48
N ASP A 342 7.48 -8.68 -14.89
CA ASP A 342 8.29 -8.53 -16.09
C ASP A 342 7.38 -8.47 -17.35
N LEU A 343 7.88 -7.82 -18.42
CA LEU A 343 7.18 -7.58 -19.69
C LEU A 343 8.11 -7.91 -20.88
N PHE A 344 8.76 -9.08 -20.85
CA PHE A 344 9.69 -9.49 -21.90
C PHE A 344 8.97 -10.15 -23.08
N THR A 345 7.80 -10.75 -22.87
CA THR A 345 7.14 -11.55 -23.91
C THR A 345 6.26 -10.73 -24.85
N ASN A 346 6.19 -11.20 -26.10
CA ASN A 346 5.22 -10.75 -27.10
C ASN A 346 3.76 -10.74 -26.62
N PHE A 347 3.37 -11.67 -25.74
CA PHE A 347 2.01 -11.69 -25.19
C PHE A 347 1.75 -10.48 -24.30
N SER A 348 2.65 -10.20 -23.36
CA SER A 348 2.47 -9.09 -22.42
C SER A 348 2.57 -7.75 -23.13
N VAL A 349 3.56 -7.58 -24.02
CA VAL A 349 3.73 -6.33 -24.77
C VAL A 349 2.58 -6.11 -25.78
N GLY A 350 2.10 -7.18 -26.43
CA GLY A 350 0.90 -7.12 -27.28
C GLY A 350 -0.37 -6.72 -26.50
N LEU A 351 -0.54 -7.20 -25.27
CA LEU A 351 -1.64 -6.79 -24.40
C LEU A 351 -1.52 -5.30 -24.01
N ILE A 352 -0.31 -4.81 -23.68
CA ILE A 352 -0.10 -3.38 -23.40
C ILE A 352 -0.31 -2.52 -24.65
N TYR A 353 0.01 -3.02 -25.85
CA TYR A 353 -0.31 -2.33 -27.10
C TYR A 353 -1.83 -2.23 -27.35
N LEU A 354 -2.60 -3.28 -27.02
CA LEU A 354 -4.07 -3.19 -27.06
C LEU A 354 -4.61 -2.13 -26.10
N MET A 355 -4.09 -2.07 -24.86
CA MET A 355 -4.47 -1.01 -23.91
C MET A 355 -4.05 0.38 -24.39
N PHE A 356 -2.86 0.52 -25.00
CA PHE A 356 -2.40 1.77 -25.61
C PHE A 356 -3.33 2.23 -26.72
N ARG A 357 -3.86 1.30 -27.51
CA ARG A 357 -4.86 1.57 -28.55
C ARG A 357 -6.28 1.85 -28.02
N SER A 358 -6.52 1.74 -26.71
CA SER A 358 -7.81 2.01 -26.05
C SER A 358 -7.81 3.21 -25.09
N PHE A 359 -6.65 3.66 -24.62
CA PHE A 359 -6.50 4.83 -23.74
C PHE A 359 -5.74 5.95 -24.45
N LYS A 360 -6.05 7.22 -24.15
CA LYS A 360 -5.35 8.38 -24.77
C LYS A 360 -3.89 8.51 -24.31
N TYR A 361 -3.57 8.05 -23.12
CA TYR A 361 -2.20 8.00 -22.60
C TYR A 361 -1.96 6.69 -21.85
N ILE A 362 -0.75 6.12 -21.97
CA ILE A 362 -0.25 5.08 -21.07
C ILE A 362 1.05 5.55 -20.41
N LEU A 363 1.05 5.56 -19.08
CA LEU A 363 2.26 5.52 -18.27
C LEU A 363 2.51 4.07 -17.86
N ILE A 364 3.77 3.68 -17.81
CA ILE A 364 4.20 2.49 -17.06
C ILE A 364 5.32 2.94 -16.13
N MET A 365 5.11 2.80 -14.83
CA MET A 365 5.99 3.33 -13.78
C MET A 365 6.33 2.27 -12.74
N LYS A 366 7.29 2.59 -11.85
CA LYS A 366 7.58 1.82 -10.64
C LYS A 366 7.60 2.80 -9.45
N PRO A 367 6.55 2.85 -8.60
CA PRO A 367 6.52 3.79 -7.47
C PRO A 367 7.59 3.47 -6.42
N ARG A 368 8.05 4.45 -5.64
CA ARG A 368 9.03 4.30 -4.55
C ARG A 368 8.62 3.25 -3.51
N THR A 369 7.32 3.09 -3.28
CA THR A 369 6.75 2.08 -2.35
C THR A 369 6.76 0.67 -2.92
N SER A 370 7.05 0.50 -4.22
CA SER A 370 7.44 -0.79 -4.79
C SER A 370 8.87 -1.16 -4.41
N ARG A 371 9.10 -2.42 -4.03
CA ARG A 371 10.43 -2.90 -3.64
C ARG A 371 11.37 -2.90 -4.85
N PRO A 372 12.57 -2.29 -4.76
CA PRO A 372 13.38 -1.99 -5.94
C PRO A 372 13.98 -3.23 -6.62
N ALA A 373 14.16 -4.34 -5.88
CA ALA A 373 14.64 -5.62 -6.40
C ALA A 373 13.54 -6.51 -7.06
N ASN A 374 12.26 -6.13 -6.97
CA ASN A 374 11.16 -6.87 -7.59
C ASN A 374 11.00 -6.52 -9.09
N SER A 375 10.44 -7.45 -9.86
CA SER A 375 10.21 -7.48 -11.33
C SER A 375 9.38 -6.36 -11.98
N GLU A 376 9.29 -5.18 -11.38
CA GLU A 376 8.48 -4.09 -11.94
C GLU A 376 9.34 -3.26 -12.93
N ARG A 377 9.50 -3.83 -14.13
CA ARG A 377 9.93 -3.24 -15.41
C ARG A 377 11.35 -2.64 -15.55
N ILE A 378 11.89 -1.90 -14.57
CA ILE A 378 13.18 -1.19 -14.76
C ILE A 378 14.37 -2.13 -14.51
N ALA A 379 14.64 -3.03 -15.46
CA ALA A 379 15.62 -4.11 -15.32
C ALA A 379 17.04 -3.65 -14.89
N LYS A 380 17.53 -2.49 -15.37
CA LYS A 380 18.83 -1.91 -14.92
C LYS A 380 18.82 -1.58 -13.42
N LEU A 381 17.79 -0.89 -12.96
CA LEU A 381 17.58 -0.56 -11.54
C LEU A 381 17.38 -1.83 -10.71
N GLN A 382 16.66 -2.80 -11.24
CA GLN A 382 16.42 -4.09 -10.59
C GLN A 382 17.73 -4.87 -10.37
N ILE A 383 18.60 -4.98 -11.39
CA ILE A 383 19.92 -5.63 -11.26
C ILE A 383 20.75 -4.93 -10.18
N ILE A 384 20.84 -3.60 -10.21
CA ILE A 384 21.59 -2.82 -9.20
C ILE A 384 21.01 -3.02 -7.79
N SER A 385 19.68 -3.17 -7.69
CA SER A 385 18.97 -3.40 -6.43
C SER A 385 19.07 -4.83 -5.91
N LEU A 386 19.16 -5.82 -6.81
CA LEU A 386 19.44 -7.23 -6.49
C LEU A 386 20.89 -7.37 -6.00
N ASN A 387 21.85 -6.70 -6.66
CA ASN A 387 23.25 -6.68 -6.24
C ASN A 387 23.44 -5.98 -4.89
N LYS A 388 22.77 -4.84 -4.67
CA LYS A 388 22.72 -4.20 -3.33
C LYS A 388 22.11 -5.13 -2.29
N LEU A 389 21.03 -5.84 -2.62
CA LEU A 389 20.41 -6.80 -1.71
C LEU A 389 21.34 -7.98 -1.39
N ALA A 390 22.09 -8.50 -2.37
CA ALA A 390 23.11 -9.53 -2.15
C ALA A 390 24.22 -9.03 -1.19
N ALA A 391 24.80 -7.86 -1.45
CA ALA A 391 25.80 -7.25 -0.58
C ALA A 391 25.31 -7.02 0.86
N PHE A 392 24.05 -6.61 1.03
CA PHE A 392 23.43 -6.47 2.36
C PHE A 392 23.03 -7.83 2.98
N CYS A 393 22.91 -8.91 2.20
CA CYS A 393 22.76 -10.26 2.74
C CYS A 393 24.10 -10.90 3.13
N GLU A 394 25.22 -10.44 2.56
CA GLU A 394 26.58 -10.83 2.94
C GLU A 394 27.08 -10.05 4.17
N ASP A 395 26.93 -8.72 4.18
CA ASP A 395 27.36 -7.83 5.27
C ASP A 395 26.16 -7.36 6.11
N GLU A 396 26.08 -7.82 7.37
CA GLU A 396 24.99 -7.46 8.29
C GLU A 396 25.08 -6.03 8.84
N ASP A 397 26.25 -5.38 8.78
CA ASP A 397 26.43 -4.01 9.27
C ASP A 397 25.80 -2.97 8.32
N LEU A 398 25.71 -3.28 7.02
CA LEU A 398 25.20 -2.35 6.00
C LEU A 398 23.74 -1.96 6.25
N LYS A 399 23.46 -0.65 6.22
CA LYS A 399 22.15 -0.01 6.39
C LYS A 399 22.01 1.14 5.39
N ASP A 400 20.77 1.56 5.09
CA ASP A 400 20.49 2.77 4.31
C ASP A 400 19.92 3.84 5.26
N ASP A 401 20.81 4.67 5.81
CA ASP A 401 20.51 5.57 6.93
C ASP A 401 19.47 6.66 6.62
N ARG A 402 19.15 6.83 5.32
CA ARG A 402 18.15 7.79 4.82
C ARG A 402 16.71 7.37 5.10
N GLN A 403 16.46 6.14 5.55
CA GLN A 403 15.12 5.56 5.70
C GLN A 403 14.12 6.44 6.47
N GLN A 404 14.53 7.09 7.57
CA GLN A 404 13.60 7.94 8.35
C GLN A 404 13.37 9.30 7.69
N GLN A 405 14.40 9.88 7.07
CA GLN A 405 14.28 11.12 6.29
C GLN A 405 13.33 10.93 5.10
N LEU A 406 13.53 9.85 4.32
CA LEU A 406 12.70 9.53 3.15
C LEU A 406 11.27 9.14 3.54
N ARG A 407 11.07 8.47 4.67
CA ARG A 407 9.72 8.24 5.22
C ARG A 407 9.01 9.58 5.43
N LYS A 408 9.62 10.51 6.18
CA LYS A 408 8.99 11.80 6.48
C LYS A 408 8.70 12.60 5.21
N LEU A 409 9.68 12.70 4.31
CA LEU A 409 9.53 13.43 3.04
C LEU A 409 8.39 12.88 2.18
N CYS A 410 8.35 11.56 1.95
CA CYS A 410 7.32 10.94 1.12
C CYS A 410 5.92 11.00 1.75
N LEU A 411 5.80 10.89 3.08
CA LEU A 411 4.49 11.00 3.74
C LEU A 411 3.92 12.44 3.68
N ASP A 412 4.79 13.45 3.84
CA ASP A 412 4.45 14.86 3.66
C ASP A 412 4.06 15.17 2.19
N GLU A 413 4.90 14.75 1.23
CA GLU A 413 4.68 14.83 -0.23
C GLU A 413 3.33 14.22 -0.67
N TRP A 414 2.94 13.09 -0.06
CA TRP A 414 1.71 12.38 -0.41
C TRP A 414 0.50 12.79 0.44
N GLY A 415 0.67 13.67 1.43
CA GLY A 415 -0.41 14.14 2.31
C GLY A 415 -0.93 13.09 3.29
N ILE A 416 -0.08 12.14 3.70
CA ILE A 416 -0.43 11.04 4.61
C ILE A 416 0.17 11.31 6.00
N PRO A 417 -0.59 11.24 7.11
CA PRO A 417 -0.05 11.41 8.46
C PRO A 417 1.08 10.42 8.77
N ASP A 418 2.19 10.91 9.35
CA ASP A 418 3.29 10.09 9.88
C ASP A 418 2.93 9.50 11.26
N GLU A 419 1.84 8.73 11.27
CA GLU A 419 1.29 8.06 12.44
C GLU A 419 1.40 6.54 12.30
N ALA A 420 1.42 5.85 13.44
CA ALA A 420 1.28 4.41 13.49
C ALA A 420 -0.20 4.02 13.33
N ARG A 421 -0.48 2.96 12.57
CA ARG A 421 -1.83 2.39 12.48
C ARG A 421 -2.37 2.02 13.87
N ALA A 422 -3.45 2.69 14.28
CA ALA A 422 -4.13 2.46 15.55
C ALA A 422 -5.66 2.48 15.34
N GLU A 423 -6.40 1.63 16.05
CA GLU A 423 -7.86 1.67 16.04
C GLU A 423 -8.37 3.05 16.52
N PRO A 424 -9.38 3.65 15.87
CA PRO A 424 -10.07 4.82 16.39
C PRO A 424 -10.56 4.59 17.83
N LYS A 425 -10.21 5.51 18.74
CA LYS A 425 -10.63 5.42 20.14
C LYS A 425 -12.16 5.32 20.22
N LYS A 426 -12.66 4.22 20.79
CA LYS A 426 -14.08 3.95 21.01
C LYS A 426 -14.65 5.08 21.88
N THR A 427 -15.31 6.02 21.22
CA THR A 427 -15.88 7.22 21.81
C THR A 427 -17.35 6.93 22.12
N ASP A 428 -17.82 7.30 23.30
CA ASP A 428 -19.24 7.16 23.63
C ASP A 428 -20.10 8.10 22.78
N VAL A 429 -21.37 7.74 22.59
CA VAL A 429 -22.31 8.46 21.73
C VAL A 429 -22.52 9.93 22.16
N GLN A 430 -22.49 10.23 23.46
CA GLN A 430 -22.71 11.58 23.97
C GLN A 430 -21.46 12.47 23.79
N SER A 431 -20.26 11.89 23.87
CA SER A 431 -19.00 12.58 23.55
C SER A 431 -18.80 12.75 22.04
N LYS A 432 -19.19 11.78 21.21
CA LYS A 432 -19.17 11.96 19.74
C LYS A 432 -20.20 13.00 19.29
N CYS A 433 -21.42 13.01 19.85
CA CYS A 433 -22.40 14.07 19.58
C CYS A 433 -21.80 15.45 19.87
N ARG A 434 -21.21 15.65 21.07
CA ARG A 434 -20.51 16.90 21.43
C ARG A 434 -19.29 17.22 20.56
N GLN A 435 -18.61 16.23 19.98
CA GLN A 435 -17.53 16.45 19.01
C GLN A 435 -18.06 17.07 17.70
N LEU A 436 -19.26 16.66 17.25
CA LEU A 436 -19.89 17.19 16.03
C LEU A 436 -20.60 18.52 16.30
N THR A 437 -21.49 18.57 17.30
CA THR A 437 -22.35 19.74 17.55
C THR A 437 -21.68 20.83 18.41
N GLY A 438 -20.53 20.54 19.02
CA GLY A 438 -19.81 21.45 19.92
C GLY A 438 -20.49 21.57 21.29
N ALA A 439 -20.49 22.79 21.83
CA ALA A 439 -21.18 23.09 23.10
C ALA A 439 -22.72 23.07 22.98
N SER A 440 -23.26 23.13 21.76
CA SER A 440 -24.69 23.03 21.48
C SER A 440 -25.16 21.59 21.68
N THR A 441 -26.04 21.35 22.65
CA THR A 441 -26.75 20.07 22.77
C THR A 441 -27.79 19.93 21.65
N LEU A 442 -28.17 18.70 21.29
CA LEU A 442 -29.31 18.48 20.39
C LEU A 442 -30.61 19.07 20.96
N HIS A 443 -30.78 19.04 22.29
CA HIS A 443 -31.89 19.71 22.95
C HIS A 443 -31.91 21.23 22.65
N ASN A 444 -30.78 21.92 22.80
CA ASN A 444 -30.68 23.35 22.44
C ASN A 444 -30.88 23.60 20.94
N PHE A 445 -30.58 22.62 20.08
CA PHE A 445 -30.88 22.71 18.66
C PHE A 445 -32.40 22.62 18.41
N GLU A 446 -33.11 21.68 19.05
CA GLU A 446 -34.57 21.63 18.96
C GLU A 446 -35.25 22.87 19.53
N THR A 447 -34.87 23.33 20.73
CA THR A 447 -35.59 24.41 21.44
C THR A 447 -35.37 25.79 20.86
N ASN A 448 -34.30 25.98 20.06
CA ASN A 448 -33.98 27.27 19.43
C ASN A 448 -34.46 27.34 17.98
N MET A 449 -35.04 26.27 17.43
CA MET A 449 -35.68 26.28 16.12
C MET A 449 -36.99 27.06 16.20
N LYS A 450 -37.26 27.89 15.18
CA LYS A 450 -38.56 28.56 15.05
C LYS A 450 -39.57 27.55 14.52
N ASP A 451 -40.56 27.17 15.31
CA ASP A 451 -41.71 26.41 14.84
C ASP A 451 -42.41 27.18 13.70
N ILE A 452 -42.60 26.51 12.55
CA ILE A 452 -43.36 27.03 11.42
C ILE A 452 -44.53 26.08 11.15
N LEU A 453 -45.75 26.55 11.43
CA LEU A 453 -46.96 25.79 11.16
C LEU A 453 -47.32 25.91 9.67
N ILE A 454 -47.21 24.79 8.95
CA ILE A 454 -47.57 24.68 7.53
C ILE A 454 -48.84 23.83 7.46
N GLU A 455 -49.98 24.46 7.16
CA GLU A 455 -51.28 23.77 7.03
C GLU A 455 -51.69 23.58 5.56
N ASN A 456 -51.17 24.42 4.66
CA ASN A 456 -51.50 24.43 3.23
C ASN A 456 -50.42 25.14 2.39
N LEU A 457 -50.55 25.08 1.07
CA LEU A 457 -49.58 25.62 0.11
C LEU A 457 -49.38 27.15 0.21
N ALA A 458 -50.39 27.91 0.66
CA ALA A 458 -50.25 29.35 0.86
C ALA A 458 -49.41 29.66 2.12
N THR A 459 -49.70 28.99 3.24
CA THR A 459 -48.88 29.09 4.47
C THR A 459 -47.43 28.66 4.25
N PHE A 460 -47.19 27.72 3.33
CA PHE A 460 -45.83 27.36 2.89
C PHE A 460 -45.14 28.54 2.19
N ALA A 461 -45.76 29.12 1.15
CA ALA A 461 -45.16 30.17 0.31
C ALA A 461 -44.93 31.50 1.05
N GLU A 462 -45.68 31.78 2.12
CA GLU A 462 -45.43 32.95 2.98
C GLU A 462 -44.12 32.85 3.79
N GLN A 463 -43.80 31.63 4.23
CA GLN A 463 -42.71 31.33 5.16
C GLN A 463 -41.42 30.85 4.46
N VAL A 464 -41.55 30.09 3.38
CA VAL A 464 -40.45 29.63 2.50
C VAL A 464 -40.57 30.37 1.17
N ARG A 465 -39.71 31.36 0.96
CA ARG A 465 -39.78 32.28 -0.20
C ARG A 465 -38.81 31.87 -1.30
N SER A 466 -37.80 31.08 -0.95
CA SER A 466 -36.79 30.56 -1.87
C SER A 466 -36.31 29.16 -1.44
N VAL A 467 -35.82 28.38 -2.40
CA VAL A 467 -35.06 27.15 -2.12
C VAL A 467 -33.75 27.43 -1.36
N TYR A 468 -33.27 28.68 -1.36
CA TYR A 468 -32.14 29.12 -0.54
C TYR A 468 -32.49 29.27 0.95
N ASP A 469 -33.77 29.45 1.29
CA ASP A 469 -34.25 29.48 2.68
C ASP A 469 -34.35 28.06 3.27
N TRP A 470 -34.41 27.04 2.41
CA TRP A 470 -34.57 25.63 2.81
C TRP A 470 -33.23 25.03 3.26
N GLN A 471 -32.93 25.20 4.55
CA GLN A 471 -31.79 24.59 5.23
C GLN A 471 -32.23 23.36 6.03
N MET A 472 -31.66 23.09 7.22
CA MET A 472 -32.04 21.94 8.04
C MET A 472 -33.50 22.05 8.53
N VAL A 473 -34.38 21.12 8.16
CA VAL A 473 -35.79 21.10 8.58
C VAL A 473 -36.09 19.92 9.52
N LEU A 474 -36.83 20.19 10.61
CA LEU A 474 -37.38 19.16 11.48
C LEU A 474 -38.89 19.06 11.25
N LEU A 475 -39.36 17.88 10.82
CA LEU A 475 -40.79 17.60 10.68
C LEU A 475 -41.35 16.95 11.95
N ARG A 476 -42.53 17.39 12.40
CA ARG A 476 -43.28 16.84 13.55
C ARG A 476 -44.78 16.92 13.28
N SER A 477 -45.51 15.79 13.28
CA SER A 477 -46.97 15.82 13.29
C SER A 477 -47.50 15.98 14.72
N LYS A 478 -48.69 16.58 14.86
CA LYS A 478 -49.45 16.60 16.13
C LYS A 478 -49.97 15.20 16.53
N ASN A 479 -49.95 14.24 15.61
CA ASN A 479 -50.48 12.89 15.80
C ASN A 479 -49.41 11.79 15.95
N ASP A 480 -48.12 12.09 15.80
CA ASP A 480 -47.08 11.05 15.73
C ASP A 480 -46.75 10.45 17.10
N LYS A 481 -46.64 9.12 17.14
CA LYS A 481 -46.16 8.36 18.30
C LYS A 481 -44.62 8.31 18.36
N PHE A 482 -43.97 9.48 18.27
CA PHE A 482 -42.51 9.63 18.43
C PHE A 482 -41.66 8.67 17.58
N THR A 483 -42.05 8.39 16.33
CA THR A 483 -41.24 7.61 15.37
C THR A 483 -40.04 8.41 14.87
N SER A 484 -40.22 9.71 14.66
CA SER A 484 -39.20 10.62 14.14
C SER A 484 -38.31 11.19 15.24
N GLY A 485 -37.01 11.32 14.95
CA GLY A 485 -36.00 11.79 15.89
C GLY A 485 -34.60 11.86 15.28
N PHE A 486 -33.60 12.19 16.11
CA PHE A 486 -32.20 12.19 15.68
C PHE A 486 -31.57 10.81 15.76
N TYR A 487 -30.77 10.47 14.75
CA TYR A 487 -29.98 9.25 14.66
C TYR A 487 -28.52 9.59 14.38
N ILE A 488 -27.61 9.02 15.17
CA ILE A 488 -26.16 9.20 15.01
C ILE A 488 -25.49 7.84 14.75
N SER A 489 -24.54 7.82 13.82
CA SER A 489 -23.71 6.65 13.53
C SER A 489 -22.28 6.82 14.03
N LEU A 490 -21.81 5.82 14.75
CA LEU A 490 -20.41 5.63 15.13
C LEU A 490 -19.68 4.68 14.15
N GLY A 491 -20.25 4.42 12.98
CA GLY A 491 -19.75 3.51 11.95
C GLY A 491 -20.27 2.08 12.08
N LYS A 492 -20.27 1.34 10.97
CA LYS A 492 -20.80 -0.02 10.86
C LYS A 492 -22.22 -0.11 11.44
N LYS A 493 -22.56 -1.19 12.15
CA LYS A 493 -23.86 -1.39 12.83
C LYS A 493 -23.95 -0.69 14.20
N ASN A 494 -23.38 0.51 14.33
CA ASN A 494 -23.32 1.24 15.61
C ASN A 494 -24.12 2.55 15.56
N ILE A 495 -25.41 2.41 15.24
CA ILE A 495 -26.37 3.50 15.11
C ILE A 495 -27.16 3.66 16.42
N TRP A 496 -27.39 4.90 16.84
CA TRP A 496 -28.09 5.27 18.07
C TRP A 496 -29.16 6.31 17.78
N GLN A 497 -30.34 6.17 18.42
CA GLN A 497 -31.45 7.12 18.36
C GLN A 497 -31.47 8.00 19.62
N TYR A 498 -31.79 9.28 19.46
CA TYR A 498 -32.03 10.21 20.56
C TYR A 498 -33.51 10.18 20.96
N VAL A 499 -33.80 9.77 22.21
CA VAL A 499 -35.17 9.61 22.73
C VAL A 499 -35.19 10.09 24.18
N GLN A 500 -36.17 10.94 24.56
CA GLN A 500 -36.38 11.41 25.95
C GLN A 500 -35.09 11.96 26.63
N ASN A 501 -34.28 12.73 25.89
CA ASN A 501 -32.97 13.26 26.29
C ASN A 501 -31.86 12.21 26.55
N GLY A 502 -32.08 10.93 26.21
CA GLY A 502 -31.09 9.85 26.23
C GLY A 502 -30.71 9.35 24.83
N TRP A 503 -29.59 8.63 24.74
CA TRP A 503 -29.20 7.90 23.53
C TRP A 503 -29.43 6.40 23.71
N HIS A 504 -30.20 5.81 22.80
CA HIS A 504 -30.53 4.39 22.79
C HIS A 504 -29.93 3.73 21.56
N LYS A 505 -29.14 2.66 21.75
CA LYS A 505 -28.56 1.93 20.63
C LYS A 505 -29.64 1.12 19.92
N LEU A 506 -29.69 1.21 18.60
CA LEU A 506 -30.56 0.35 17.80
C LEU A 506 -29.97 -1.06 17.71
N SER A 507 -30.68 -2.04 18.26
CA SER A 507 -30.32 -3.47 18.20
C SER A 507 -30.95 -4.21 17.01
N ASP A 508 -32.18 -3.82 16.64
CA ASP A 508 -33.08 -4.72 15.90
C ASP A 508 -33.04 -4.50 14.37
N VAL A 509 -32.53 -3.35 13.92
CA VAL A 509 -32.32 -3.02 12.50
C VAL A 509 -31.04 -3.67 11.95
N GLN A 510 -31.05 -5.01 11.87
CA GLN A 510 -29.87 -5.83 11.51
C GLN A 510 -29.24 -5.51 10.13
N HIS A 511 -29.98 -4.85 9.25
CA HIS A 511 -29.58 -4.54 7.87
C HIS A 511 -29.13 -3.08 7.66
N PHE A 512 -29.31 -2.19 8.64
CA PHE A 512 -29.00 -0.78 8.48
C PHE A 512 -27.56 -0.44 8.89
N VAL A 513 -26.92 0.37 8.05
CA VAL A 513 -25.52 0.79 8.19
C VAL A 513 -25.41 2.21 7.68
N LEU A 514 -24.69 3.06 8.42
CA LEU A 514 -24.48 4.46 8.09
C LEU A 514 -23.00 4.81 8.34
N PRO A 515 -22.34 5.62 7.48
CA PRO A 515 -20.97 6.08 7.71
C PRO A 515 -20.78 6.67 9.11
N ALA A 516 -19.62 6.43 9.72
CA ALA A 516 -19.25 7.09 10.98
C ALA A 516 -19.32 8.63 10.85
N ASP A 517 -19.55 9.32 11.96
CA ASP A 517 -19.66 10.78 12.04
C ASP A 517 -20.85 11.36 11.23
N THR A 518 -21.88 10.53 11.04
CA THR A 518 -23.17 10.91 10.44
C THR A 518 -24.21 11.16 11.53
N LEU A 519 -24.91 12.29 11.47
CA LEU A 519 -25.98 12.70 12.37
C LEU A 519 -27.14 13.27 11.54
N VAL A 520 -28.28 12.57 11.54
CA VAL A 520 -29.45 12.84 10.70
C VAL A 520 -30.73 12.92 11.54
N TYR A 521 -31.75 13.58 11.00
CA TYR A 521 -33.14 13.48 11.46
C TYR A 521 -33.91 12.58 10.50
N GLY A 522 -34.75 11.71 11.04
CA GLY A 522 -35.45 10.71 10.25
C GLY A 522 -36.41 9.89 11.11
N GLU A 523 -36.90 8.79 10.58
CA GLU A 523 -37.73 7.83 11.31
C GLU A 523 -37.56 6.39 10.80
N ILE A 524 -37.94 5.42 11.63
CA ILE A 524 -37.99 4.01 11.24
C ILE A 524 -39.46 3.61 11.12
N VAL A 525 -39.87 3.23 9.90
CA VAL A 525 -41.25 2.86 9.55
C VAL A 525 -41.32 1.42 9.08
N GLU A 526 -42.51 0.82 9.15
CA GLU A 526 -42.77 -0.51 8.59
C GLU A 526 -43.38 -0.36 7.18
N GLU A 527 -42.67 -0.82 6.17
CA GLU A 527 -43.10 -0.85 4.78
C GLU A 527 -43.57 -2.26 4.36
N THR A 528 -44.39 -2.32 3.31
CA THR A 528 -44.82 -3.58 2.67
C THR A 528 -44.43 -3.61 1.20
N GLN A 529 -43.75 -4.69 0.78
CA GLN A 529 -43.37 -4.93 -0.63
C GLN A 529 -44.01 -6.22 -1.14
N GLY A 530 -44.47 -6.18 -2.39
CA GLY A 530 -45.17 -7.28 -3.07
C GLY A 530 -46.69 -7.05 -3.17
N GLU A 531 -47.36 -7.96 -3.87
CA GLU A 531 -48.80 -7.87 -4.15
C GLU A 531 -49.58 -9.04 -3.54
N GLY A 532 -50.81 -8.78 -3.11
CA GLY A 532 -51.73 -9.77 -2.57
C GLY A 532 -51.14 -10.55 -1.38
N LYS A 533 -51.25 -11.88 -1.43
CA LYS A 533 -50.73 -12.79 -0.38
C LYS A 533 -49.20 -12.87 -0.32
N SER A 534 -48.49 -12.19 -1.22
CA SER A 534 -47.03 -12.17 -1.34
C SER A 534 -46.40 -10.98 -0.60
N GLN A 535 -47.20 -10.14 0.07
CA GLN A 535 -46.68 -8.97 0.79
C GLN A 535 -45.79 -9.36 1.96
N MET A 536 -44.53 -8.92 1.91
CA MET A 536 -43.59 -8.98 3.02
C MET A 536 -43.49 -7.62 3.71
N LYS A 537 -43.46 -7.64 5.04
CA LYS A 537 -43.21 -6.46 5.89
C LYS A 537 -41.71 -6.34 6.19
N TYR A 538 -41.17 -5.14 6.12
CA TYR A 538 -39.79 -4.83 6.47
C TYR A 538 -39.70 -3.43 7.08
N PHE A 539 -38.67 -3.18 7.88
CA PHE A 539 -38.41 -1.84 8.39
C PHE A 539 -37.58 -1.04 7.39
N ALA A 540 -38.01 0.19 7.09
CA ALA A 540 -37.28 1.18 6.32
C ALA A 540 -36.82 2.31 7.25
N PHE A 541 -35.62 2.84 7.01
CA PHE A 541 -35.13 4.06 7.68
C PHE A 541 -35.27 5.24 6.72
N HIS A 542 -36.25 6.10 6.97
CA HIS A 542 -36.50 7.30 6.19
C HIS A 542 -35.67 8.44 6.76
N ILE A 543 -34.62 8.84 6.04
CA ILE A 543 -33.88 10.07 6.36
C ILE A 543 -34.72 11.25 5.87
N ILE A 544 -35.14 12.09 6.80
CA ILE A 544 -35.90 13.32 6.51
C ILE A 544 -34.93 14.44 6.12
N ASP A 545 -33.87 14.63 6.91
CA ASP A 545 -32.82 15.61 6.64
C ASP A 545 -31.54 15.33 7.45
N GLY A 546 -30.43 16.01 7.16
CA GLY A 546 -29.12 15.77 7.78
C GLY A 546 -28.48 17.00 8.44
N LEU A 547 -27.81 16.77 9.57
CA LEU A 547 -26.96 17.78 10.24
C LEU A 547 -25.50 17.57 9.84
N PHE A 548 -25.02 16.33 9.91
CA PHE A 548 -23.66 15.95 9.55
C PHE A 548 -23.66 14.68 8.70
N LEU A 549 -22.87 14.66 7.63
CA LEU A 549 -22.62 13.47 6.81
C LEU A 549 -21.12 13.16 6.81
N GLY A 550 -20.71 12.03 7.39
CA GLY A 550 -19.30 11.63 7.44
C GLY A 550 -18.34 12.66 8.04
N GLY A 551 -18.80 13.38 9.08
CA GLY A 551 -18.06 14.44 9.77
C GLY A 551 -18.13 15.83 9.12
N GLU A 552 -18.91 15.98 8.05
CA GLU A 552 -19.09 17.25 7.34
C GLU A 552 -20.40 17.93 7.76
N ASP A 553 -20.31 19.15 8.31
CA ASP A 553 -21.48 19.96 8.67
C ASP A 553 -22.19 20.43 7.40
N ILE A 554 -23.49 20.10 7.33
CA ILE A 554 -24.38 20.52 6.25
C ILE A 554 -25.55 21.38 6.75
N ARG A 555 -25.70 21.60 8.07
CA ARG A 555 -26.89 22.23 8.69
C ARG A 555 -27.34 23.54 8.05
N ASN A 556 -26.39 24.37 7.66
CA ASN A 556 -26.64 25.71 7.13
C ASN A 556 -26.62 25.76 5.59
N ARG A 557 -26.41 24.62 4.92
CA ARG A 557 -26.48 24.53 3.45
C ARG A 557 -27.92 24.57 3.00
N ASN A 558 -28.16 25.29 1.91
CA ASN A 558 -29.47 25.29 1.26
C ASN A 558 -29.72 23.99 0.47
N LEU A 559 -30.95 23.80 0.02
CA LEU A 559 -31.38 22.59 -0.71
C LEU A 559 -30.52 22.30 -1.95
N ASN A 560 -30.12 23.32 -2.72
CA ASN A 560 -29.27 23.11 -3.91
C ASN A 560 -27.87 22.61 -3.50
N GLU A 561 -27.26 23.22 -2.48
CA GLU A 561 -25.96 22.81 -1.90
C GLU A 561 -25.96 21.45 -1.17
N ARG A 562 -27.12 20.80 -1.03
CA ARG A 562 -27.29 19.43 -0.52
C ARG A 562 -27.62 18.41 -1.61
N LEU A 563 -28.14 18.88 -2.75
CA LEU A 563 -28.41 18.08 -3.95
C LEU A 563 -27.23 18.10 -4.93
N THR A 564 -26.27 19.03 -4.75
CA THR A 564 -24.95 19.07 -5.38
C THR A 564 -23.82 19.03 -4.33
#